data_AF-A0A834FYJ4-F1
#
_entry.id   AF-A0A834FYJ4-F1
#
_cell.length_a   1.000
_cell.length_b   1.000
_cell.length_c   1.000
_cell.angle_alpha   90.00
_cell.angle_beta   90.00
_cell.angle_gamma   90.00
#
_symmetry.space_group_name_H-M   'P 1'
#
loop_
_entity.id
_entity.type
_entity.pdbx_description
1 polymer ?
#
loop_
_entity_poly.entity_id
_entity_poly.type
_entity_poly.pdbx_seq_one_letter_code
_entity_poly.pdbx_strand_id
1 'polypeptide(L)'
;MGVLDGLYKLLMRRTSVYATFVIAGAFAGERAVDYGVHKIWEYNNVGFIILWLLFQHLLLAAYVSDPDLLTPIMQKRYEDIPVLGQRPTE
;
A
#
# COMPACT_ATOMS: atom_id res chain seq x y z
N MET A 1 12.15 26.73 -31.67
CA MET A 1 11.49 25.47 -32.07
C MET A 1 11.99 24.39 -31.12
N GLY A 2 11.30 24.19 -30.00
CA GLY A 2 11.70 23.21 -28.99
C GLY A 2 11.20 21.80 -29.31
N VAL A 3 11.82 20.79 -28.72
CA VAL A 3 11.37 19.38 -28.82
C VAL A 3 9.92 19.23 -28.35
N LEU A 4 9.55 19.92 -27.27
CA LEU A 4 8.18 19.91 -26.73
C LEU A 4 7.17 20.56 -27.69
N ASP A 5 7.52 21.63 -28.41
CA ASP A 5 6.67 22.23 -29.44
C ASP A 5 6.41 21.26 -30.59
N GLY A 6 7.44 20.50 -30.99
CA GLY A 6 7.33 19.47 -32.03
C GLY A 6 6.41 18.33 -31.58
N LEU A 7 6.58 17.86 -30.34
CA LEU A 7 5.76 16.81 -29.75
C LEU A 7 4.29 17.24 -29.60
N TYR A 8 4.06 18.48 -29.16
CA TYR A 8 2.72 19.05 -29.04
C TYR A 8 2.03 19.12 -30.41
N LYS A 9 2.71 19.64 -31.44
CA LYS A 9 2.16 19.69 -32.81
C LYS A 9 1.96 18.31 -33.45
N LEU A 10 2.59 17.26 -32.93
CA LEU A 10 2.38 15.89 -33.40
C LEU A 10 1.19 15.22 -32.69
N LEU A 11 1.18 15.26 -31.37
CA LEU A 11 0.22 14.51 -30.56
C LEU A 11 -1.11 15.25 -30.37
N MET A 12 -1.09 16.57 -30.24
CA MET A 12 -2.29 17.39 -29.95
C MET A 12 -2.97 17.93 -31.23
N ARG A 13 -2.44 17.64 -32.42
CA ARG A 13 -2.95 18.27 -33.66
C ARG A 13 -4.32 17.78 -34.12
N ARG A 14 -4.70 16.55 -33.79
CA ARG A 14 -6.02 15.99 -34.14
C ARG A 14 -6.60 15.27 -32.94
N THR A 15 -7.88 15.48 -32.68
CA THR A 15 -8.60 14.89 -31.54
C THR A 15 -8.44 13.37 -31.48
N SER A 16 -8.45 12.68 -32.62
CA SER A 16 -8.24 11.23 -32.69
C SER A 16 -6.83 10.79 -32.31
N VAL A 17 -5.80 11.55 -32.71
CA VAL A 17 -4.40 11.28 -32.37
C VAL A 17 -4.17 11.50 -30.88
N TYR A 18 -4.70 12.61 -30.35
CA TYR A 18 -4.68 12.90 -28.92
C TYR A 18 -5.34 11.79 -28.11
N ALA A 19 -6.58 11.41 -28.46
CA ALA A 19 -7.32 10.37 -27.74
C ALA A 19 -6.60 9.02 -27.75
N THR A 20 -6.05 8.62 -28.89
CA THR A 20 -5.30 7.37 -29.01
C THR A 20 -4.03 7.41 -28.17
N PHE A 21 -3.31 8.52 -28.19
CA PHE A 21 -2.10 8.70 -27.38
C PHE A 21 -2.42 8.66 -25.87
N VAL A 22 -3.52 9.28 -25.44
CA VAL A 22 -3.98 9.22 -24.05
C VAL A 22 -4.31 7.79 -23.63
N ILE A 23 -5.06 7.05 -24.44
CA ILE A 23 -5.42 5.65 -24.15
C ILE A 23 -4.17 4.77 -24.09
N ALA A 24 -3.29 4.87 -25.09
CA ALA A 24 -2.05 4.11 -25.14
C ALA A 24 -1.10 4.46 -23.98
N GLY A 25 -0.99 5.75 -23.65
CA GLY A 25 -0.19 6.25 -22.53
C GLY A 25 -0.73 5.78 -21.18
N ALA A 26 -2.04 5.75 -21.00
CA ALA A 26 -2.67 5.23 -19.78
C ALA A 26 -2.36 3.74 -19.58
N PHE A 27 -2.51 2.93 -20.64
CA PHE A 27 -2.23 1.49 -20.56
C PHE A 27 -0.75 1.17 -20.29
N ALA A 28 0.16 1.92 -20.92
CA ALA A 28 1.59 1.79 -20.66
C ALA A 28 1.96 2.31 -19.25
N GLY A 29 1.34 3.41 -18.83
CA GLY A 29 1.56 4.07 -17.55
C GLY A 29 1.13 3.21 -16.37
N GLU A 30 -0.04 2.56 -16.44
CA GLU A 30 -0.54 1.62 -15.43
C GLU A 30 0.52 0.57 -15.09
N ARG A 31 1.02 -0.14 -16.10
CA ARG A 31 2.02 -1.20 -15.92
C ARG A 31 3.35 -0.68 -15.38
N ALA A 32 3.77 0.51 -15.82
CA ALA A 32 5.01 1.12 -15.36
C ALA A 32 4.93 1.54 -13.89
N VAL A 33 3.81 2.14 -13.50
CA VAL A 33 3.54 2.56 -12.11
C VAL A 33 3.43 1.35 -11.20
N ASP A 34 2.65 0.35 -11.57
CA ASP A 34 2.49 -0.87 -10.77
C ASP A 34 3.82 -1.58 -10.55
N TYR A 35 4.63 -1.73 -11.61
CA TYR A 35 5.96 -2.32 -11.49
C TYR A 35 6.87 -1.48 -10.59
N GLY A 36 6.86 -0.16 -10.75
CA GLY A 36 7.66 0.76 -9.95
C GLY A 36 7.30 0.71 -8.46
N VAL A 37 6.01 0.83 -8.14
CA VAL A 37 5.50 0.76 -6.76
C VAL A 37 5.83 -0.59 -6.14
N HIS A 38 5.59 -1.68 -6.87
CA HIS A 38 5.89 -3.02 -6.38
C HIS A 38 7.38 -3.18 -6.08
N LYS A 39 8.27 -2.70 -6.96
CA LYS A 39 9.72 -2.78 -6.75
C LYS A 39 10.20 -1.92 -5.58
N ILE A 40 9.67 -0.71 -5.44
CA ILE A 40 9.99 0.16 -4.30
C ILE A 40 9.50 -0.48 -2.99
N TRP A 41 8.31 -1.07 -3.01
CA TRP A 41 7.74 -1.77 -1.87
C TRP A 41 8.55 -3.00 -1.49
N GLU A 42 8.91 -3.85 -2.45
CA GLU A 42 9.78 -4.99 -2.23
C GLU A 42 11.10 -4.54 -1.62
N TYR A 43 11.73 -3.51 -2.17
CA TYR A 43 13.00 -2.96 -1.68
C TYR A 43 12.89 -2.43 -0.24
N ASN A 44 11.84 -1.66 0.06
CA ASN A 44 11.62 -1.11 1.39
C ASN A 44 11.28 -2.18 2.44
N ASN A 45 10.69 -3.29 2.02
CA ASN A 45 10.26 -4.36 2.91
C ASN A 45 11.16 -5.60 2.87
N VAL A 46 12.36 -5.51 2.28
CA VAL A 46 13.36 -6.59 2.35
C VAL A 46 13.74 -6.80 3.83
N GLY A 47 13.22 -7.87 4.41
CA GLY A 47 13.45 -8.23 5.81
C GLY A 47 12.35 -7.84 6.78
N PHE A 48 11.41 -6.94 6.41
CA PHE A 48 10.28 -6.58 7.27
C PHE A 48 9.41 -7.80 7.59
N ILE A 49 9.10 -8.63 6.59
CA ILE A 49 8.29 -9.84 6.77
C ILE A 49 8.99 -10.86 7.69
N ILE A 50 10.29 -11.07 7.51
CA ILE A 50 11.05 -12.05 8.33
C ILE A 50 11.18 -11.54 9.77
N LEU A 51 11.52 -10.27 9.95
CA LEU A 51 11.62 -9.65 11.26
C LEU A 51 10.26 -9.62 11.97
N TRP A 52 9.19 -9.35 11.23
CA TRP A 52 7.81 -9.39 11.73
C TRP A 52 7.39 -10.80 12.16
N LEU A 53 7.71 -11.83 11.37
CA LEU A 53 7.43 -13.22 11.70
C LEU A 53 8.23 -13.72 12.92
N LEU A 54 9.49 -13.30 13.04
CA LEU A 54 10.32 -13.59 14.20
C LEU A 54 9.80 -12.87 15.45
N PHE A 55 9.39 -11.61 15.32
CA PHE A 55 8.75 -10.85 16.39
C PHE A 55 7.44 -11.51 16.84
N GLN A 56 6.59 -11.96 15.92
CA GLN A 56 5.37 -12.68 16.24
C GLN A 56 5.66 -14.01 16.98
N HIS A 57 6.66 -14.77 16.54
CA HIS A 57 7.08 -16.00 17.23
C HIS A 57 7.63 -15.71 18.63
N LEU A 58 8.38 -14.62 18.80
CA LEU A 58 8.90 -14.19 20.09
C LEU A 58 7.78 -13.74 21.04
N LEU A 59 6.79 -12.99 20.54
CA LEU A 59 5.60 -12.63 21.32
C LEU A 59 4.79 -13.85 21.73
N LEU A 60 4.60 -14.82 20.82
CA LEU A 60 3.91 -16.06 21.14
C LEU A 60 4.69 -16.88 22.20
N ALA A 61 6.01 -16.97 22.07
CA ALA A 61 6.86 -17.64 23.04
C ALA A 61 6.81 -16.96 24.42
N ALA A 62 6.81 -15.62 24.45
CA ALA A 62 6.63 -14.85 25.69
C ALA A 62 5.26 -15.11 26.32
N TYR A 63 4.17 -15.10 25.54
CA TYR A 63 2.81 -15.41 26.01
C TYR A 63 2.68 -16.81 26.59
N VAL A 64 3.28 -17.82 25.95
CA VAL A 64 3.29 -19.20 26.46
C VAL A 64 4.14 -19.34 27.71
N SER A 65 5.19 -18.53 27.86
CA SER A 65 6.10 -18.58 29.02
C SER A 65 5.51 -17.86 30.25
N ASP A 66 4.87 -16.71 30.05
CA ASP A 66 4.23 -15.92 31.10
C ASP A 66 3.02 -15.15 30.54
N PRO A 67 1.81 -15.73 30.62
CA PRO A 67 0.61 -15.17 29.98
C PRO A 67 0.15 -13.86 30.61
N ASP A 68 0.47 -13.64 31.89
CA ASP A 68 -0.01 -12.48 32.66
C ASP A 68 0.66 -11.15 32.25
N LEU A 69 1.76 -11.23 31.48
CA LEU A 69 2.47 -10.05 30.97
C LEU A 69 1.71 -9.34 29.82
N LEU A 70 0.97 -10.09 29.00
CA LEU A 70 0.34 -9.58 27.77
C LEU A 70 -1.20 -9.51 27.83
N THR A 71 -1.82 -10.23 28.78
CA THR A 71 -3.26 -10.18 29.04
C THR A 71 -3.83 -8.77 29.25
N PRO A 72 -3.22 -7.84 30.03
CA PRO A 72 -3.80 -6.52 30.24
C PRO A 72 -3.76 -5.63 28.98
N ILE A 73 -2.74 -5.78 28.14
CA ILE A 73 -2.61 -5.01 26.89
C ILE A 73 -3.60 -5.52 25.85
N MET A 74 -3.75 -6.84 25.73
CA MET A 74 -4.69 -7.46 24.81
C MET A 74 -6.15 -7.14 25.19
N GLN A 75 -6.46 -7.14 26.49
CA GLN A 75 -7.79 -6.75 26.98
C GLN A 75 -8.12 -5.30 26.64
N LYS A 76 -7.20 -4.36 26.92
CA LYS A 76 -7.38 -2.95 26.59
C LYS A 76 -7.58 -2.74 25.09
N ARG A 77 -6.77 -3.40 24.26
CA ARG A 77 -6.89 -3.33 22.80
C ARG A 77 -8.16 -3.96 22.25
N TYR A 78 -8.75 -4.92 22.95
CA TYR A 78 -10.03 -5.52 22.56
C TYR A 78 -11.21 -4.61 22.89
N GLU A 79 -11.16 -3.92 24.04
CA GLU A 79 -12.19 -2.95 24.46
C GLU A 79 -12.21 -1.67 23.60
N ASP A 80 -11.05 -1.24 23.09
CA ASP A 80 -10.93 -0.05 22.24
C ASP A 80 -11.43 -0.27 20.79
N ILE A 81 -11.82 -1.49 20.40
CA ILE A 81 -12.32 -1.78 19.04
C ILE A 81 -13.80 -1.41 18.97
N PRO A 82 -14.20 -0.45 18.10
CA PRO A 82 -15.60 -0.12 17.93
C PRO A 82 -16.33 -1.30 17.27
N VAL A 83 -17.21 -1.96 18.02
CA VAL A 83 -18.11 -3.00 17.49
C VAL A 83 -19.12 -2.29 16.58
N LEU A 84 -19.06 -2.56 15.28
CA LEU A 84 -20.00 -2.05 14.28
C LEU A 84 -21.44 -2.40 14.72
N GLY A 85 -22.18 -1.40 15.21
CA GLY A 85 -23.57 -1.53 15.64
C GLY A 85 -23.84 -1.34 17.14
N GLN A 86 -22.83 -1.16 17.99
CA GLN A 86 -23.08 -0.72 19.36
C GLN A 86 -23.34 0.79 19.38
N ARG A 87 -24.60 1.17 19.64
CA ARG A 87 -24.90 2.53 20.06
C ARG A 87 -24.28 2.76 21.44
N PRO A 88 -23.65 3.92 21.70
CA PRO A 88 -23.27 4.29 23.06
C PRO A 88 -24.54 4.24 23.93
N THR A 89 -24.60 3.31 24.88
CA THR A 89 -25.49 3.46 26.02
C THR A 89 -24.76 4.37 27.00
N GLU A 90 -25.40 5.50 27.27
CA GLU A 90 -24.96 6.62 28.11
C GLU A 90 -24.20 6.22 29.38
#